data_AF-A0A7V5AL42-F1
#
_entry.id   AF-A0A7V5AL42-F1
#
_cell.length_a   1.000
_cell.length_b   1.000
_cell.length_c   1.000
_cell.angle_alpha   90.00
_cell.angle_beta   90.00
_cell.angle_gamma   90.00
#
_symmetry.space_group_name_H-M   'P 1'
#
loop_
_entity.id
_entity.type
_entity.pdbx_description
1 polymer ?
#
loop_
_entity_poly.entity_id
_entity_poly.type
_entity_poly.pdbx_seq_one_letter_code
_entity_poly.pdbx_strand_id
1 'polypeptide(L)'
;MPDYRELLLAKAFEIIPGMDYNKFLYDFRDRREPPCLIYEVVIKENETWDYLKDRVYPNLVRYLKGKGLDPTSGEGFIVALFIKDWVYLIKGDDFFRVFCEMEDLNMTAFSFRVLRWLAQ
;
A
#
# COMPACT_ATOMS: atom_id res chain seq x y z
N MET A 1 10.35 10.52 -15.52
CA MET A 1 9.44 9.71 -14.69
C MET A 1 9.03 10.55 -13.50
N PRO A 2 7.74 10.56 -13.12
CA PRO A 2 7.33 11.15 -11.86
C PRO A 2 8.07 10.47 -10.70
N ASP A 3 8.34 11.22 -9.62
CA ASP A 3 8.88 10.62 -8.41
C ASP A 3 7.79 9.75 -7.77
N TYR A 4 8.06 8.45 -7.62
CA TYR A 4 7.11 7.50 -7.04
C TYR A 4 6.68 7.92 -5.62
N ARG A 5 7.56 8.61 -4.88
CA ARG A 5 7.23 9.10 -3.53
C ARG A 5 6.20 10.20 -3.61
N GLU A 6 6.41 11.20 -4.47
CA GLU A 6 5.45 12.28 -4.67
C GLU A 6 4.06 11.72 -5.04
N LEU A 7 4.01 10.72 -5.92
CA LEU A 7 2.75 10.05 -6.27
C LEU A 7 2.11 9.35 -5.07
N LEU A 8 2.86 8.55 -4.31
CA LEU A 8 2.33 7.86 -3.12
C LEU A 8 1.82 8.85 -2.08
N LEU A 9 2.60 9.90 -1.79
CA LEU A 9 2.24 10.91 -0.79
C LEU A 9 1.00 11.71 -1.21
N ALA A 10 0.86 12.01 -2.51
CA ALA A 10 -0.31 12.69 -3.04
C ALA A 10 -1.61 11.87 -2.95
N LYS A 11 -1.52 10.55 -2.82
CA LYS A 11 -2.68 9.67 -2.61
C LYS A 11 -3.01 9.43 -1.13
N ALA A 12 -2.21 9.97 -0.21
CA ALA A 12 -2.48 9.81 1.21
C ALA A 12 -3.78 10.54 1.59
N PHE A 13 -4.72 9.83 2.20
CA PHE A 13 -5.96 10.44 2.69
C PHE A 13 -5.82 10.97 4.13
N GLU A 14 -4.79 10.53 4.85
CA GLU A 14 -4.47 10.94 6.20
C GLU A 14 -2.94 10.89 6.38
N ILE A 15 -2.40 11.87 7.14
CA ILE A 15 -0.97 11.98 7.42
C ILE A 15 -0.82 12.16 8.94
N ILE A 16 -0.05 11.26 9.55
CA ILE A 16 0.03 11.15 11.01
C ILE A 16 1.49 11.24 11.45
N PRO A 17 1.84 11.97 12.52
CA PRO A 17 3.14 11.85 13.15
C PRO A 17 3.40 10.39 13.57
N GLY A 18 4.59 9.85 13.31
CA GLY A 18 4.93 8.47 13.61
C GLY A 18 4.75 8.09 15.08
N MET A 19 4.98 9.06 15.98
CA MET A 19 4.76 8.88 17.43
C MET A 19 3.28 8.64 17.80
N ASP A 20 2.34 9.13 16.99
CA ASP A 20 0.90 9.02 17.24
C ASP A 20 0.27 7.81 16.54
N TYR A 21 1.00 7.13 15.65
CA TYR A 21 0.47 6.05 14.83
C TYR A 21 -0.14 4.90 15.65
N ASN A 22 0.51 4.49 16.74
CA ASN A 22 -0.02 3.40 17.59
C ASN A 22 -1.35 3.78 18.26
N LYS A 23 -1.49 5.05 18.68
CA LYS A 23 -2.73 5.57 19.23
C LYS A 23 -3.82 5.62 18.16
N PHE A 24 -3.48 6.11 16.96
CA PHE A 24 -4.39 6.07 15.82
C PHE A 24 -4.84 4.63 15.51
N LEU A 25 -3.92 3.68 15.46
CA LEU A 25 -4.22 2.28 15.13
C LEU A 25 -5.17 1.65 16.16
N TYR A 26 -4.99 1.97 17.44
CA TYR A 26 -5.89 1.55 18.51
C TYR A 26 -7.30 2.12 18.30
N ASP A 27 -7.41 3.45 18.15
CA ASP A 27 -8.69 4.14 17.96
C ASP A 27 -9.40 3.72 16.66
N PHE A 28 -8.63 3.47 15.60
CA PHE A 28 -9.15 3.08 14.28
C PHE A 28 -9.74 1.66 14.30
N ARG A 29 -9.08 0.72 14.99
CA ARG A 29 -9.56 -0.66 15.14
C ARG A 29 -10.81 -0.74 16.01
N ASP A 30 -10.90 0.08 17.04
CA ASP A 30 -12.04 0.11 17.96
C ASP A 30 -13.33 0.65 17.29
N ARG A 31 -13.19 1.51 16.28
CA ARG A 31 -14.32 2.22 15.65
C ARG A 31 -14.88 1.57 14.37
N ARG A 32 -14.23 0.56 13.80
CA ARG A 32 -14.65 -0.04 12.52
C ARG A 32 -15.05 -1.50 12.65
N GLU A 33 -16.31 -1.77 12.35
CA GLU A 33 -16.83 -3.09 12.01
C GLU A 33 -17.26 -3.11 10.53
N PRO A 34 -16.71 -4.01 9.69
CA PRO A 34 -15.65 -4.97 9.99
C PRO A 34 -14.25 -4.32 10.08
N PRO A 35 -13.29 -4.96 10.77
CA PRO A 35 -11.94 -4.45 10.89
C PRO A 35 -11.27 -4.34 9.50
N CYS A 36 -10.78 -3.16 9.18
CA CYS A 36 -10.02 -2.92 7.94
C CYS A 36 -8.56 -3.34 8.15
N LEU A 37 -8.00 -4.07 7.18
CA LEU A 37 -6.63 -4.54 7.23
C LEU A 37 -5.66 -3.37 6.98
N ILE A 38 -4.66 -3.21 7.84
CA ILE A 38 -3.58 -2.23 7.65
C ILE A 38 -2.28 -2.99 7.36
N TYR A 39 -1.64 -2.66 6.25
CA TYR A 39 -0.34 -3.19 5.85
C TYR A 39 0.73 -2.12 6.00
N GLU A 40 1.72 -2.39 6.84
CA GLU A 40 2.76 -1.42 7.21
C GLU A 40 3.97 -1.57 6.29
N VAL A 41 4.43 -0.45 5.73
CA VAL A 41 5.56 -0.40 4.82
C VAL A 41 6.50 0.71 5.26
N VAL A 42 7.74 0.37 5.55
CA VAL A 42 8.79 1.35 5.86
C VAL A 42 9.58 1.63 4.59
N ILE A 43 9.62 2.90 4.18
CA ILE A 43 10.44 3.35 3.05
C ILE A 43 11.63 4.14 3.56
N LYS A 44 12.84 3.63 3.27
CA LYS A 44 14.09 4.35 3.57
C LYS A 44 14.40 5.38 2.49
N GLU A 45 15.14 6.43 2.83
CA GLU A 45 15.48 7.53 1.91
C GLU A 45 16.18 7.07 0.61
N ASN A 46 16.89 5.95 0.65
CA ASN A 46 17.62 5.39 -0.48
C ASN A 46 16.85 4.30 -1.26
N GLU A 47 15.63 3.94 -0.83
CA GLU A 47 14.84 2.92 -1.54
C GLU A 47 14.27 3.49 -2.83
N THR A 48 14.43 2.74 -3.92
CA THR A 48 14.00 3.13 -5.25
C THR A 48 12.61 2.59 -5.56
N TRP A 49 12.03 3.04 -6.67
CA TRP A 49 10.80 2.46 -7.19
C TRP A 49 10.91 0.94 -7.41
N ASP A 50 12.06 0.46 -7.90
CA ASP A 50 12.28 -0.99 -8.11
C ASP A 50 12.19 -1.79 -6.81
N TYR A 51 12.62 -1.23 -5.68
CA TYR A 51 12.42 -1.88 -4.37
C TYR A 51 10.93 -2.10 -4.08
N LEU A 52 10.09 -1.09 -4.27
CA LEU A 52 8.65 -1.23 -4.06
C LEU A 52 8.07 -2.28 -5.03
N LYS A 53 8.37 -2.11 -6.32
CA LYS A 53 7.85 -2.97 -7.40
C LYS A 53 8.19 -4.44 -7.20
N ASP A 54 9.43 -4.74 -6.82
CA ASP A 54 9.92 -6.12 -6.79
C ASP A 54 9.85 -6.77 -5.40
N ARG A 55 9.67 -5.98 -4.34
CA ARG A 55 9.56 -6.49 -2.96
C ARG A 55 8.21 -6.19 -2.32
N VAL A 56 7.82 -4.92 -2.24
CA VAL A 56 6.65 -4.50 -1.46
C VAL A 56 5.35 -4.99 -2.10
N TYR A 57 5.10 -4.69 -3.38
CA TYR A 57 3.86 -5.08 -4.05
C TYR A 57 3.66 -6.62 -4.09
N PRO A 58 4.68 -7.44 -4.46
CA PRO A 58 4.53 -8.89 -4.44
C PRO A 58 4.25 -9.45 -3.04
N ASN A 59 4.92 -8.92 -2.00
CA ASN A 59 4.70 -9.36 -0.63
C ASN A 59 3.32 -8.98 -0.11
N LEU A 60 2.86 -7.76 -0.40
CA LEU A 60 1.50 -7.31 -0.10
C LEU A 60 0.47 -8.22 -0.76
N VAL A 61 0.61 -8.52 -2.05
CA VAL A 61 -0.31 -9.40 -2.79
C VAL A 61 -0.41 -10.79 -2.15
N ARG A 62 0.73 -11.41 -1.79
CA ARG A 62 0.74 -12.70 -1.08
C ARG A 62 0.10 -12.59 0.31
N TYR A 63 0.37 -11.50 1.02
CA TYR A 63 -0.20 -11.25 2.34
C TYR A 63 -1.73 -11.13 2.27
N LEU A 64 -2.26 -10.33 1.33
CA LEU A 64 -3.71 -10.18 1.10
C LEU A 64 -4.35 -11.53 0.79
N LYS A 65 -3.74 -12.31 -0.10
CA LYS A 65 -4.22 -13.66 -0.43
C LYS A 65 -4.26 -14.56 0.80
N GLY A 66 -3.23 -14.54 1.64
CA GLY A 66 -3.17 -15.28 2.90
C GLY A 66 -4.20 -14.83 3.95
N LYS A 67 -4.71 -13.60 3.83
CA LYS A 67 -5.77 -13.03 4.67
C LYS A 67 -7.17 -13.23 4.10
N GLY A 68 -7.30 -13.92 2.97
CA GLY A 68 -8.59 -14.17 2.32
C GLY A 68 -9.17 -12.97 1.57
N LEU A 69 -8.39 -11.90 1.37
CA LEU A 69 -8.78 -10.74 0.55
C LEU A 69 -8.45 -10.98 -0.93
N ASP A 70 -9.19 -10.31 -1.82
CA ASP A 70 -8.88 -10.28 -3.25
C ASP A 70 -7.68 -9.34 -3.50
N PRO A 71 -6.51 -9.86 -3.92
CA PRO A 71 -5.34 -9.04 -4.15
C PRO A 71 -5.39 -8.26 -5.47
N THR A 72 -6.45 -8.38 -6.27
CA THR A 72 -6.58 -7.70 -7.57
C THR A 72 -7.39 -6.41 -7.52
N SER A 73 -8.26 -6.24 -6.51
CA SER A 73 -9.19 -5.10 -6.44
C SER A 73 -8.62 -3.87 -5.74
N GLY A 74 -7.67 -4.04 -4.82
CA GLY A 74 -7.23 -2.94 -3.95
C GLY A 74 -8.18 -2.65 -2.78
N GLU A 75 -9.27 -3.40 -2.64
CA GLU A 75 -10.30 -3.14 -1.65
C GLU A 75 -10.03 -3.82 -0.30
N GLY A 76 -10.58 -3.25 0.77
CA GLY A 76 -10.57 -3.86 2.10
C GLY A 76 -9.28 -3.67 2.91
N PHE A 77 -8.30 -2.93 2.37
CA PHE A 77 -7.06 -2.62 3.10
C PHE A 77 -6.57 -1.18 2.93
N ILE A 78 -5.69 -0.79 3.85
CA ILE A 78 -4.95 0.46 3.88
C ILE A 78 -3.46 0.13 3.94
N VAL A 79 -2.63 0.90 3.23
CA VAL A 79 -1.19 0.89 3.37
C VAL A 79 -0.77 2.03 4.30
N ALA A 80 -0.11 1.70 5.39
CA ALA A 80 0.54 2.67 6.28
C ALA A 80 2.01 2.81 5.87
N LEU A 81 2.31 3.90 5.18
CA LEU A 81 3.63 4.17 4.62
C LEU A 81 4.45 5.03 5.58
N PHE A 82 5.51 4.47 6.14
CA PHE A 82 6.41 5.17 7.06
C PHE A 82 7.54 5.80 6.27
N ILE A 83 7.62 7.14 6.32
CA ILE A 83 8.69 7.93 5.73
C ILE A 83 9.19 8.92 6.77
N LYS A 84 10.44 8.75 7.20
CA LYS A 84 11.04 9.53 8.30
C LYS A 84 10.15 9.46 9.55
N ASP A 85 9.66 10.61 10.02
CA ASP A 85 8.87 10.76 11.24
C ASP A 85 7.36 10.77 10.97
N TRP A 86 6.93 10.41 9.76
CA TRP A 86 5.53 10.50 9.32
C TRP A 86 5.00 9.18 8.79
N VAL A 87 3.70 8.97 8.99
CA VAL A 87 2.94 7.85 8.44
C VAL A 87 1.87 8.39 7.50
N TYR A 88 1.89 7.92 6.26
CA TYR A 88 0.92 8.29 5.24
C TYR A 88 -0.01 7.11 5.02
N LEU A 89 -1.31 7.32 5.27
CA LEU A 89 -2.31 6.29 5.07
C LEU A 89 -2.88 6.39 3.66
N ILE A 90 -2.74 5.32 2.89
CA ILE A 90 -3.15 5.24 1.49
C ILE A 90 -4.14 4.10 1.37
N LYS A 91 -5.26 4.32 0.68
CA LYS A 91 -6.21 3.23 0.39
C LYS A 91 -5.56 2.22 -0.55
N GLY A 92 -5.91 0.95 -0.44
CA GLY A 92 -5.30 -0.10 -1.26
C GLY A 92 -5.47 0.11 -2.76
N ASP A 93 -6.63 0.61 -3.20
CA ASP A 93 -6.91 0.93 -4.59
C ASP A 93 -6.04 2.08 -5.12
N ASP A 94 -5.91 3.15 -4.34
CA ASP A 94 -5.00 4.26 -4.66
C ASP A 94 -3.53 3.81 -4.69
N PHE A 95 -3.12 2.92 -3.78
CA PHE A 95 -1.78 2.35 -3.78
C PHE A 95 -1.50 1.52 -5.03
N PHE A 96 -2.47 0.76 -5.52
CA PHE A 96 -2.37 0.01 -6.78
C PHE A 96 -2.41 0.93 -8.01
N ARG A 97 -3.17 2.02 -7.97
CA ARG A 97 -3.15 3.04 -9.03
C ARG A 97 -1.77 3.66 -9.20
N VAL A 98 -1.02 3.90 -8.11
CA VAL A 98 0.35 4.40 -8.24
C VAL A 98 1.25 3.43 -9.00
N PHE A 99 1.12 2.12 -8.77
CA PHE A 99 1.84 1.12 -9.57
C PHE A 99 1.49 1.21 -11.05
N CYS A 100 0.19 1.35 -11.34
CA CYS A 100 -0.31 1.49 -12.68
C CYS A 100 0.25 2.76 -13.37
N GLU A 101 0.24 3.89 -12.68
CA GLU A 101 0.79 5.16 -13.16
C GLU A 101 2.31 5.06 -13.40
N MET A 102 3.06 4.38 -12.52
CA MET A 102 4.52 4.25 -12.62
C MET A 102 4.96 3.29 -13.74
N GLU A 103 4.19 2.24 -14.00
CA GLU A 103 4.52 1.19 -14.98
C GLU A 103 3.73 1.33 -16.30
N ASP A 104 2.99 2.43 -16.48
CA ASP A 104 2.11 2.70 -17.64
C ASP A 104 1.13 1.54 -17.91
N LEU A 105 0.47 1.08 -16.84
CA LEU A 105 -0.50 0.00 -16.87
C LEU A 105 -1.91 0.53 -16.57
N ASN A 106 -2.91 -0.22 -17.00
CA ASN A 106 -4.26 -0.10 -16.46
C ASN A 106 -4.51 -1.18 -15.39
N MET A 107 -5.61 -1.07 -14.65
CA MET A 107 -5.96 -2.02 -13.59
C MET A 107 -6.14 -3.47 -14.10
N THR A 108 -6.56 -3.65 -15.35
CA THR A 108 -6.67 -4.99 -15.96
C THR A 108 -5.28 -5.60 -16.20
N ALA A 109 -4.32 -4.84 -16.70
CA ALA A 109 -2.94 -5.31 -16.85
C ALA A 109 -2.28 -5.57 -15.48
N PHE A 110 -2.60 -4.73 -14.48
CA PHE A 110 -2.18 -4.95 -13.10
C PHE A 110 -2.71 -6.26 -12.51
N SER A 111 -3.97 -6.62 -12.76
CA SER A 111 -4.51 -7.90 -12.25
C SER A 111 -3.75 -9.11 -12.81
N PHE A 112 -3.34 -9.09 -14.09
CA PHE A 112 -2.45 -10.12 -14.63
C PHE A 112 -1.07 -10.11 -13.96
N ARG A 113 -0.53 -8.94 -13.61
CA ARG A 113 0.73 -8.83 -12.85
C ARG A 113 0.60 -9.47 -11.46
N VAL A 114 -0.51 -9.23 -10.77
CA VAL A 114 -0.85 -9.84 -9.48
C VAL A 114 -0.88 -11.36 -9.59
N LEU A 115 -1.55 -11.92 -10.61
CA LEU A 115 -1.58 -13.37 -10.84
C LEU A 115 -0.18 -13.95 -11.04
N ARG A 116 0.71 -13.24 -11.75
CA ARG A 116 2.10 -13.68 -11.92
C ARG A 116 2.88 -13.70 -10.61
N TRP A 117 2.65 -12.74 -9.71
CA TRP A 117 3.29 -12.74 -8.39
C TRP A 117 2.79 -13.87 -7.49
N LEU A 118 1.52 -14.27 -7.63
CA LEU A 118 0.93 -15.38 -6.87
C LEU A 118 1.37 -16.76 -7.37
N ALA A 119 1.80 -16.87 -8.64
CA ALA A 119 2.30 -18.11 -9.22
C ALA A 119 3.77 -18.42 -8.85
N GLN A 120 4.43 -17.53 -8.10
CA GLN A 120 5.81 -17.65 -7.62
C GLN A 120 5.85 -17.92 -6.11
#